data_AF-A0A4Q2ZKM7-F1
#
_entry.id   AF-A0A4Q2ZKM7-F1
#
_cell.length_a   1.000
_cell.length_b   1.000
_cell.length_c   1.000
_cell.angle_alpha   90.00
_cell.angle_beta   90.00
_cell.angle_gamma   90.00
#
_symmetry.space_group_name_H-M   'P 1'
#
loop_
_entity.id
_entity.type
_entity.pdbx_description
1 polymer ?
#
loop_
_entity_poly.entity_id
_entity_poly.type
_entity_poly.pdbx_seq_one_letter_code
_entity_poly.pdbx_strand_id
1 'polypeptide(L)' 'VFLFLATDDFDRDYAAYTKAGVKFVRDPATYDYGTVAVFEDLYGNRWDLVQFAR' A
#
# COMPACT_ATOMS: atom_id res chain seq x y z
N VAL A 1 7.81 1.99 14.02
CA VAL A 1 8.37 2.74 12.88
C VAL A 1 7.24 3.01 11.91
N PHE A 2 7.22 4.18 11.27
CA PHE A 2 6.20 4.54 10.29
C PHE A 2 6.89 4.64 8.92
N LEU A 3 6.42 3.87 7.94
CA LEU A 3 6.99 3.80 6.60
C LEU A 3 5.86 4.04 5.59
N PHE A 4 6.08 5.01 4.71
CA PHE A 4 5.11 5.39 3.69
C PHE A 4 5.74 5.24 2.31
N LEU A 5 4.99 4.66 1.39
CA LEU A 5 5.35 4.52 -0.01
C LEU A 5 4.26 5.18 -0.86
N ALA A 6 4.58 6.34 -1.43
CA ALA A 6 3.66 7.05 -2.30
C ALA A 6 3.67 6.47 -3.72
N THR A 7 2.49 6.35 -4.33
CA THR A 7 2.32 5.92 -5.73
C THR A 7 1.44 6.88 -6.52
N ASP A 8 1.64 6.91 -7.84
CA ASP A 8 0.82 7.61 -8.82
C ASP A 8 -0.42 6.81 -9.26
N ASP A 9 -0.38 5.48 -9.13
CA ASP A 9 -1.43 4.54 -9.54
C ASP A 9 -1.52 3.38 -8.54
N PHE A 10 -2.47 3.50 -7.61
CA PHE A 10 -2.67 2.54 -6.54
C PHE A 10 -3.05 1.16 -7.05
N ASP A 11 -3.99 1.09 -7.99
CA ASP A 11 -4.54 -0.18 -8.46
C ASP A 11 -3.49 -0.98 -9.22
N ARG A 12 -2.66 -0.31 -10.05
CA ARG A 12 -1.53 -0.93 -10.76
C ARG A 12 -0.54 -1.55 -9.78
N ASP A 13 -0.10 -0.78 -8.79
CA ASP A 13 0.95 -1.20 -7.88
C ASP A 13 0.45 -2.24 -6.86
N TYR A 14 -0.78 -2.07 -6.35
CA TYR A 14 -1.43 -3.06 -5.51
C TYR A 14 -1.58 -4.41 -6.22
N ALA A 15 -2.01 -4.41 -7.49
CA ALA A 15 -2.13 -5.63 -8.29
C ALA A 15 -0.75 -6.27 -8.57
N ALA A 16 0.26 -5.46 -8.89
CA ALA A 16 1.62 -5.94 -9.11
C ALA A 16 2.21 -6.59 -7.84
N TYR A 17 1.98 -6.00 -6.67
CA TYR A 17 2.47 -6.49 -5.38
C TYR A 17 1.74 -7.76 -4.97
N THR A 18 0.42 -7.78 -5.13
CA THR A 18 -0.40 -8.98 -4.90
C THR A 18 0.08 -10.14 -5.78
N LYS A 19 0.34 -9.89 -7.07
CA LYS A 19 0.85 -10.90 -8.01
C LYS A 19 2.26 -11.36 -7.64
N ALA A 20 3.09 -10.50 -7.06
CA ALA A 20 4.41 -10.83 -6.56
C ALA A 20 4.37 -11.61 -5.22
N GLY A 21 3.19 -11.82 -4.62
CA GLY A 21 3.03 -12.54 -3.36
C GLY A 21 3.26 -11.69 -2.11
N VAL A 22 3.22 -10.36 -2.25
CA VAL A 22 3.29 -9.44 -1.10
C VAL A 22 2.06 -9.63 -0.22
N LYS A 23 2.28 -9.74 1.09
CA LYS A 23 1.21 -9.92 2.07
C LYS A 23 0.64 -8.58 2.51
N PHE A 24 -0.59 -8.30 2.11
CA PHE A 24 -1.36 -7.18 2.64
C PHE A 24 -1.98 -7.56 3.99
N VAL A 25 -1.70 -6.76 5.01
CA VAL A 25 -2.25 -6.91 6.37
C VAL A 25 -3.46 -6.01 6.60
N ARG A 26 -3.63 -4.98 5.76
CA ARG A 26 -4.82 -4.15 5.67
C ARG A 26 -5.18 -3.99 4.20
N ASP A 27 -6.39 -4.39 3.85
CA ASP A 27 -6.93 -4.20 2.51
C ASP A 27 -6.98 -2.71 2.13
N PRO A 28 -7.00 -2.39 0.83
CA PRO A 28 -7.17 -1.03 0.34
C PRO A 28 -8.39 -0.35 0.96
N ALA A 29 -8.18 0.87 1.48
CA ALA A 29 -9.23 1.73 1.99
C ALA A 29 -9.05 3.15 1.44
N THR A 30 -10.15 3.76 1.01
CA THR A 30 -10.18 5.15 0.53
C THR A 30 -10.57 6.08 1.67
N TYR A 31 -9.80 7.16 1.81
CA TYR A 31 -10.01 8.25 2.76
C TYR A 31 -9.98 9.59 2.00
N ASP A 32 -10.39 10.68 2.67
CA ASP A 32 -10.40 12.03 2.09
C ASP A 32 -9.03 12.48 1.54
N TYR A 33 -7.95 11.96 2.12
CA TYR A 33 -6.58 12.28 1.71
C TYR A 33 -6.01 11.32 0.64
N GLY A 34 -6.70 10.23 0.30
CA GLY A 34 -6.21 9.24 -0.66
C GLY A 34 -6.59 7.79 -0.34
N THR A 35 -6.13 6.88 -1.20
CA THR A 35 -6.30 5.44 -1.04
C THR A 35 -5.05 4.82 -0.40
N VAL A 36 -5.23 3.97 0.61
CA VAL A 36 -4.15 3.36 1.38
C VAL A 36 -4.36 1.86 1.56
N ALA A 37 -3.30 1.06 1.38
CA ALA A 37 -3.23 -0.32 1.87
C ALA A 37 -1.94 -0.51 2.68
N VAL A 38 -1.94 -1.50 3.58
CA VAL A 38 -0.76 -1.83 4.38
C VAL A 38 -0.27 -3.22 4.02
N PHE A 39 1.01 -3.31 3.66
CA PHE A 39 1.68 -4.58 3.46
C PHE A 39 2.84 -4.78 4.42
N GLU A 40 3.24 -6.03 4.59
CA GLU A 40 4.37 -6.45 5.41
C GLU A 40 5.54 -6.88 4.51
N ASP A 41 6.75 -6.37 4.77
CA ASP A 41 7.97 -6.80 4.09
C ASP A 41 8.56 -8.09 4.70
N LEU A 42 9.66 -8.60 4.13
CA LEU A 42 10.31 -9.84 4.57
C LEU A 42 10.89 -9.77 5.99
N TYR A 43 11.03 -8.57 6.55
CA TYR A 43 11.56 -8.33 7.89
C TYR A 43 10.45 -8.02 8.91
N GLY A 44 9.18 -8.08 8.49
CA GLY A 44 8.04 -7.76 9.34
C GLY A 44 7.76 -6.26 9.48
N ASN A 45 8.43 -5.39 8.70
CA ASN A 45 8.08 -3.97 8.71
C ASN A 45 6.79 -3.75 7.92
N ARG A 46 5.97 -2.85 8.42
CA ARG A 46 4.71 -2.46 7.79
C ARG A 46 4.89 -1.19 6.99
N TRP A 47 4.35 -1.21 5.78
CA TRP A 47 4.42 -0.12 4.82
C TRP A 47 3.02 0.28 4.40
N ASP A 48 2.74 1.58 4.48
CA ASP A 48 1.53 2.17 3.92
C ASP A 48 1.80 2.54 2.46
N LEU A 49 1.25 1.77 1.53
CA LEU A 49 1.15 2.15 0.12
C LEU A 49 0.04 3.19 0.03
N VAL A 50 0.35 4.39 -0.44
CA VAL A 50 -0.60 5.51 -0.49
C VAL A 50 -0.61 6.19 -1.86
N GLN A 51 -1.80 6.35 -2.43
CA GLN A 51 -2.03 7.29 -3.53
C GLN A 51 -2.81 8.48 -2.96
N PHE A 52 -2.18 9.65 -2.96
CA PHE A 52 -2.82 10.86 -2.45
C PHE A 52 -3.93 11.33 -3.40
N ALA A 53 -5.05 11.73 -2.83
CA ALA A 53 -6.07 12.47 -3.56
C ALA A 53 -5.47 13.79 -4.05
N ARG A 54 -5.73 14.14 -5.32
CA ARG A 54 -5.26 15.39 -5.93
C ARG A 54 -6.13 16.57 -5.53
#